data_AF-A0A372Z7C1-F1
#
_entry.id   AF-A0A372Z7C1-F1
#
_cell.length_a   1.000
_cell.length_b   1.000
_cell.length_c   1.000
_cell.angle_alpha   90.00
_cell.angle_beta   90.00
_cell.angle_gamma   90.00
#
_symmetry.space_group_name_H-M   'P 1'
#
loop_
_entity.id
_entity.type
_entity.pdbx_description
1 polymer ?
#
loop_
_entity_poly.entity_id
_entity_poly.type
_entity_poly.pdbx_seq_one_letter_code
_entity_poly.pdbx_strand_id
1 'polypeptide(L)'
;MKEEDILLKKLGKENSFKVPDGYFENLTSEVMNKLPEKEKVVFKEESVSTWTRLKPLLYLAAMFVGAALIIRVASTDHKPAAVDEVAVTEVDTEVVSDEMLDVALDRAMLDDYSLYVYLSDASVE
;
A
#
# COMPACT_ATOMS: atom_id res chain seq x y z
N MET A 1 31.09 60.29 -1.58
CA MET A 1 30.50 61.42 -0.85
C MET A 1 29.47 62.21 -1.63
N LYS A 2 29.75 62.79 -2.82
CA LYS A 2 28.73 63.62 -3.50
C LYS A 2 27.56 62.85 -4.12
N GLU A 3 27.76 61.57 -4.48
CA GLU A 3 26.74 60.76 -5.16
C GLU A 3 25.69 60.20 -4.18
N GLU A 4 26.09 59.81 -2.96
CA GLU A 4 25.14 59.33 -1.95
C GLU A 4 24.14 60.41 -1.52
N ASP A 5 24.56 61.67 -1.41
CA ASP A 5 23.69 62.81 -1.07
C ASP A 5 22.65 63.11 -2.16
N ILE A 6 23.01 62.91 -3.43
CA ILE A 6 22.09 63.13 -4.57
C ILE A 6 21.02 62.03 -4.60
N LEU A 7 21.41 60.78 -4.30
CA LEU A 7 20.49 59.65 -4.22
C LEU A 7 19.53 59.80 -3.03
N LEU A 8 20.03 60.19 -1.86
CA LEU A 8 19.19 60.45 -0.67
C LEU A 8 18.21 61.60 -0.90
N LYS A 9 18.62 62.65 -1.61
CA LYS A 9 17.75 63.80 -1.92
C LYS A 9 16.67 63.47 -2.95
N LYS A 10 16.96 62.58 -3.91
CA LYS A 10 16.01 62.18 -4.96
C LYS A 10 15.05 61.06 -4.54
N LEU A 11 15.55 60.07 -3.80
CA LEU A 11 14.78 58.90 -3.41
C LEU A 11 14.08 59.09 -2.06
N GLY A 12 14.54 60.05 -1.25
CA GLY A 12 14.09 60.21 0.13
C GLY A 12 14.61 59.08 1.02
N LYS A 13 14.53 59.28 2.34
CA LYS A 13 14.91 58.26 3.35
C LYS A 13 13.76 57.29 3.65
N GLU A 14 12.64 57.42 2.93
CA GLU A 14 11.45 56.59 3.17
C GLU A 14 11.57 55.27 2.41
N ASN A 15 11.38 54.17 3.14
CA ASN A 15 11.33 52.83 2.57
C ASN A 15 10.05 52.67 1.75
N SER A 16 10.17 52.61 0.43
CA SER A 16 9.04 52.32 -0.46
C SER A 16 8.52 50.87 -0.36
N PHE A 17 9.29 49.98 0.28
CA PHE A 17 8.91 48.59 0.52
C PHE A 17 8.27 48.38 1.90
N LYS A 18 7.49 49.35 2.39
CA LYS A 18 6.76 49.19 3.65
C LYS A 18 5.42 48.50 3.37
N VAL A 19 5.19 47.37 4.03
CA VAL A 19 3.88 46.73 4.03
C VAL A 19 2.88 47.54 4.86
N PRO A 20 1.58 47.55 4.50
CA PRO A 20 0.54 48.10 5.37
C PRO A 20 0.58 47.45 6.76
N ASP A 21 0.29 48.24 7.79
CA ASP A 21 0.21 47.74 9.16
C ASP A 21 -0.87 46.64 9.25
N GLY A 22 -0.54 45.49 9.85
CA GLY A 22 -1.45 44.34 9.96
C GLY A 22 -1.51 43.41 8.74
N TYR A 23 -0.81 43.69 7.63
CA TYR A 23 -0.84 42.85 6.42
C TYR A 23 -0.49 41.37 6.70
N PHE A 24 0.60 41.13 7.43
CA PHE A 24 1.03 39.77 7.77
C PHE A 24 0.20 39.12 8.89
N GLU A 25 -0.55 39.90 9.67
CA GLU A 25 -1.40 39.37 10.74
C GLU A 25 -2.61 38.62 10.16
N ASN A 26 -3.16 39.12 9.05
CA ASN A 26 -4.33 38.54 8.39
C ASN A 26 -3.96 37.52 7.30
N LEU A 27 -2.70 37.45 6.87
CA LEU A 27 -2.24 36.58 5.78
C LEU A 27 -2.58 35.11 6.05
N THR A 28 -2.27 34.60 7.24
CA THR A 28 -2.52 33.19 7.59
C THR A 28 -4.01 32.85 7.50
N SER A 29 -4.87 33.75 7.98
CA SER A 29 -6.33 33.56 7.92
C SER A 29 -6.83 33.62 6.48
N GLU A 30 -6.33 34.55 5.68
CA GLU A 30 -6.69 34.68 4.27
C GLU A 30 -6.22 33.47 3.44
N VAL A 31 -5.01 32.97 3.69
CA VAL A 31 -4.49 31.74 3.05
C VAL A 31 -5.36 30.55 3.45
N MET A 32 -5.64 30.35 4.73
CA MET A 32 -6.47 29.23 5.20
C MET A 32 -7.91 29.29 4.67
N ASN A 33 -8.47 30.49 4.49
CA ASN A 33 -9.79 30.69 3.90
C ASN A 33 -9.80 30.51 2.37
N LYS A 34 -8.67 30.73 1.69
CA LYS A 34 -8.51 30.50 0.24
C LYS A 34 -8.10 29.09 -0.10
N LEU A 35 -7.60 28.32 0.87
CA LEU A 35 -7.43 26.90 0.67
C LEU A 35 -8.81 26.31 0.40
N PRO A 36 -8.97 25.48 -0.65
CA PRO A 36 -10.20 24.74 -0.83
C PRO A 36 -10.49 24.03 0.50
N GLU A 37 -11.74 24.08 0.97
CA GLU A 37 -12.18 23.22 2.06
C GLU A 37 -11.69 21.85 1.68
N LYS A 38 -10.67 21.36 2.40
CA LYS A 38 -9.98 20.11 2.11
C LYS A 38 -11.14 19.16 1.94
N GLU A 39 -11.40 18.74 0.69
CA GLU A 39 -12.49 17.83 0.41
C GLU A 39 -12.23 16.76 1.44
N LYS A 40 -13.13 16.65 2.42
CA LYS A 40 -13.16 15.47 3.25
C LYS A 40 -13.41 14.46 2.17
N VAL A 41 -12.32 13.83 1.73
CA VAL A 41 -12.35 12.66 0.91
C VAL A 41 -13.11 11.76 1.85
N VAL A 42 -14.43 11.78 1.69
CA VAL A 42 -15.31 10.74 2.15
C VAL A 42 -14.82 9.62 1.29
N PHE A 43 -13.71 9.03 1.73
CA PHE A 43 -13.41 7.65 1.51
C PHE A 43 -14.73 7.02 1.94
N LYS A 44 -15.60 6.76 0.95
CA LYS A 44 -16.50 5.65 1.04
C LYS A 44 -15.53 4.53 1.33
N GLU A 45 -15.39 4.22 2.61
CA GLU A 45 -14.93 2.93 3.05
C GLU A 45 -15.89 1.99 2.33
N GLU A 46 -15.49 1.55 1.14
CA GLU A 46 -16.03 0.34 0.57
C GLU A 46 -15.64 -0.71 1.59
N SER A 47 -16.55 -0.92 2.54
CA SER A 47 -16.43 -1.94 3.56
C SER A 47 -16.05 -3.20 2.81
N VAL A 48 -14.81 -3.62 2.97
CA VAL A 48 -14.26 -4.76 2.25
C VAL A 48 -15.19 -5.91 2.54
N SER A 49 -16.01 -6.23 1.54
CA SER A 49 -17.18 -7.07 1.75
C SER A 49 -16.66 -8.44 2.16
N THR A 50 -17.08 -8.91 3.34
CA THR A 50 -16.66 -10.19 3.93
C THR A 50 -16.92 -11.38 3.00
N TRP A 51 -17.75 -11.18 1.98
CA TRP A 51 -17.97 -12.06 0.84
C TRP A 51 -16.71 -12.46 0.08
N THR A 52 -15.69 -11.59 -0.01
CA THR A 52 -14.43 -11.94 -0.69
C THR A 52 -13.65 -13.00 0.09
N ARG A 53 -13.80 -13.06 1.42
CA ARG A 53 -13.22 -14.09 2.29
C ARG A 53 -14.04 -15.39 2.33
N LEU A 54 -15.34 -15.32 2.02
CA LEU A 54 -16.22 -16.49 1.96
C LEU A 54 -16.11 -17.29 0.66
N LYS A 55 -15.84 -16.62 -0.48
CA LYS A 55 -15.62 -17.28 -1.77
C LYS A 55 -14.63 -18.45 -1.71
N PRO A 56 -13.39 -18.29 -1.19
CA PRO A 56 -12.44 -19.40 -1.12
C PRO A 56 -12.92 -20.55 -0.21
N LEU A 57 -13.58 -20.23 0.91
CA LEU A 57 -14.10 -21.27 1.81
C LEU A 57 -15.20 -22.12 1.14
N LEU A 58 -16.02 -21.50 0.29
CA LEU A 58 -17.09 -22.19 -0.43
C LEU A 58 -16.54 -23.11 -1.54
N TYR A 59 -15.49 -22.71 -2.24
CA TYR A 59 -14.78 -23.60 -3.19
C TYR A 59 -14.15 -24.80 -2.48
N LEU A 60 -13.54 -24.58 -1.32
CA LEU A 60 -12.96 -25.65 -0.52
C LEU A 60 -14.04 -26.66 -0.07
N ALA A 61 -15.18 -26.16 0.41
CA ALA A 61 -16.33 -26.99 0.78
C ALA A 61 -16.83 -27.83 -0.41
N ALA A 62 -16.95 -27.24 -1.60
CA ALA A 62 -17.34 -27.96 -2.81
C ALA A 62 -16.35 -29.07 -3.17
N MET A 63 -15.04 -28.82 -3.01
CA MET A 63 -13.99 -29.82 -3.25
C MET A 63 -14.11 -31.02 -2.30
N PHE A 64 -14.34 -30.77 -1.01
CA PHE A 64 -14.58 -31.82 -0.02
C PHE A 64 -15.84 -32.63 -0.29
N VAL A 65 -16.94 -31.97 -0.66
CA VAL A 65 -18.20 -32.66 -1.02
C VAL A 65 -17.99 -33.51 -2.29
N GLY A 66 -17.28 -33.00 -3.29
CA GLY A 66 -16.93 -33.75 -4.50
C GLY A 66 -16.11 -35.00 -4.20
N ALA A 67 -15.03 -34.86 -3.41
CA ALA A 67 -14.21 -35.99 -2.99
C ALA A 67 -14.99 -37.00 -2.15
N ALA A 68 -15.83 -36.54 -1.21
CA ALA A 68 -16.66 -37.39 -0.38
C ALA A 68 -17.69 -38.19 -1.21
N LEU A 69 -18.28 -37.59 -2.24
CA LEU A 69 -19.20 -38.30 -3.15
C LEU A 69 -18.48 -39.36 -3.98
N ILE A 70 -17.28 -39.07 -4.49
CA ILE A 70 -16.45 -40.03 -5.24
C ILE A 70 -16.09 -41.22 -4.35
N ILE A 71 -15.62 -40.97 -3.12
CA ILE A 71 -15.30 -42.01 -2.13
C ILE A 71 -16.57 -42.80 -1.79
N ARG A 72 -17.68 -42.12 -1.49
CA ARG A 72 -18.95 -42.77 -1.12
C ARG A 72 -19.45 -43.71 -2.22
N VAL A 73 -19.43 -43.27 -3.48
CA VAL A 73 -19.82 -44.10 -4.64
C VAL A 73 -18.85 -45.26 -4.85
N ALA A 74 -17.54 -45.01 -4.85
CA ALA A 74 -16.53 -46.06 -5.06
C ALA A 74 -16.46 -47.09 -3.93
N SER A 75 -16.76 -46.69 -2.69
CA SER A 75 -16.76 -47.58 -1.52
C SER A 75 -18.06 -48.38 -1.35
N THR A 76 -19.09 -48.18 -2.19
CA THR A 76 -20.36 -48.92 -2.06
C THR A 76 -20.22 -50.37 -2.55
N ASP A 77 -19.19 -50.71 -3.34
CA ASP A 77 -19.03 -52.07 -3.89
C ASP A 77 -17.80 -52.87 -3.41
N HIS A 78 -16.73 -52.31 -2.82
CA HIS A 78 -15.48 -53.07 -2.62
C HIS A 78 -14.91 -53.03 -1.18
N LYS A 79 -14.52 -54.23 -0.72
CA LYS A 79 -13.80 -54.65 0.50
C LYS A 79 -12.74 -53.64 0.99
N PRO A 80 -12.52 -53.45 2.31
CA PRO A 80 -11.51 -52.51 2.81
C PRO A 80 -10.13 -53.12 2.55
N ALA A 81 -9.49 -52.71 1.46
CA ALA A 81 -8.08 -52.92 1.25
C ALA A 81 -7.33 -51.74 1.87
N ALA A 82 -6.21 -52.09 2.50
CA ALA A 82 -5.37 -51.24 3.30
C ALA A 82 -5.06 -49.89 2.66
N VAL A 83 -4.99 -48.92 3.55
CA VAL A 83 -4.19 -47.69 3.48
C VAL A 83 -2.94 -47.92 2.63
N ASP A 84 -2.97 -47.48 1.37
CA ASP A 84 -1.78 -47.36 0.53
C ASP A 84 -1.91 -46.05 -0.24
N GLU A 85 -1.29 -45.02 0.36
CA GLU A 85 -0.41 -44.08 -0.32
C GLU A 85 -0.80 -43.62 -1.74
N VAL A 86 -1.95 -42.94 -1.89
CA VAL A 86 -2.15 -42.01 -3.02
C VAL A 86 -2.92 -40.78 -2.54
N ALA A 87 -2.29 -40.03 -1.65
CA ALA A 87 -2.77 -38.74 -1.20
C ALA A 87 -1.62 -37.73 -1.22
N VAL A 88 -1.11 -37.44 -2.41
CA VAL A 88 -0.50 -36.14 -2.71
C VAL A 88 -1.05 -35.73 -4.06
N THR A 89 -2.21 -35.07 -4.07
CA THR A 89 -2.44 -34.07 -5.11
C THR A 89 -1.45 -32.95 -4.82
N GLU A 90 -0.30 -33.07 -5.45
CA GLU A 90 0.70 -32.03 -5.63
C GLU A 90 0.03 -30.94 -6.47
N VAL A 91 -0.78 -30.13 -5.77
CA VAL A 91 -1.11 -28.77 -6.18
C VAL A 91 0.09 -27.95 -5.77
N ASP A 92 0.76 -27.37 -6.76
CA ASP A 92 1.95 -26.51 -6.70
C ASP A 92 2.00 -25.58 -5.47
N THR A 93 2.44 -26.13 -4.34
CA THR A 93 3.39 -25.46 -3.46
C THR A 93 4.74 -26.10 -3.76
N GLU A 94 5.12 -26.02 -5.04
CA GLU A 94 6.47 -26.33 -5.47
C GLU A 94 7.41 -25.48 -4.62
N VAL A 95 8.31 -26.20 -3.96
CA VAL A 95 9.50 -25.68 -3.32
C VAL A 95 10.07 -24.60 -4.24
N VAL A 96 9.86 -23.31 -3.93
CA VAL A 96 10.59 -22.24 -4.61
C VAL A 96 12.05 -22.53 -4.28
N SER A 97 12.77 -23.07 -5.26
CA SER A 97 14.19 -23.35 -5.10
C SER A 97 14.91 -22.02 -4.86
N ASP A 98 15.92 -22.02 -4.00
CA ASP A 98 16.76 -20.84 -3.74
C ASP A 98 17.24 -20.22 -5.07
N GLU A 99 17.49 -21.05 -6.09
CA GLU A 99 17.83 -20.59 -7.45
C GLU A 99 16.72 -19.77 -8.13
N MET A 100 15.46 -20.16 -8.01
CA MET A 100 14.33 -19.36 -8.56
C MET A 100 14.10 -18.09 -7.74
N LEU A 101 14.35 -18.15 -6.43
CA LEU A 101 14.23 -17.00 -5.53
C LEU A 101 15.32 -15.97 -5.83
N ASP A 102 16.57 -16.41 -6.01
CA ASP A 102 17.71 -15.57 -6.39
C ASP A 102 17.50 -14.92 -7.77
N VAL A 103 16.97 -15.67 -8.75
CA VAL A 103 16.66 -15.11 -10.07
C VAL A 103 15.54 -14.06 -9.99
N ALA A 104 14.52 -14.29 -9.16
CA ALA A 104 13.46 -13.32 -8.95
C ALA A 104 13.98 -12.06 -8.22
N LEU A 105 14.90 -12.23 -7.27
CA LEU A 105 15.54 -11.17 -6.49
C LEU A 105 16.45 -10.29 -7.36
N ASP A 106 17.28 -10.91 -8.19
CA ASP A 106 18.17 -10.24 -9.16
C ASP A 106 17.35 -9.52 -10.25
N ARG A 107 16.27 -10.14 -10.74
CA ARG A 107 15.33 -9.51 -11.68
C ARG A 107 14.60 -8.31 -11.07
N ALA A 108 14.34 -8.33 -9.76
CA ALA A 108 13.76 -7.22 -9.04
C ALA A 108 14.77 -6.10 -8.74
N MET A 109 16.06 -6.31 -9.03
CA MET A 109 17.17 -5.41 -8.66
C MET A 109 17.13 -5.08 -7.15
N LEU A 110 16.67 -6.02 -6.32
CA LEU A 110 16.51 -5.81 -4.90
C LEU A 110 17.82 -6.21 -4.20
N ASP A 111 18.60 -5.23 -3.76
CA ASP A 111 19.80 -5.47 -2.97
C ASP A 111 19.48 -5.62 -1.47
N ASP A 112 20.41 -6.20 -0.71
CA ASP A 112 20.27 -6.40 0.74
C ASP A 112 20.00 -5.09 1.49
N TYR A 113 20.50 -3.97 0.95
CA TYR A 113 20.28 -2.64 1.51
C TYR A 113 18.83 -2.17 1.31
N SER A 114 18.25 -2.36 0.13
CA SER A 114 16.85 -2.06 -0.17
C SER A 114 15.91 -2.90 0.70
N LEU A 115 16.25 -4.17 0.93
CA LEU A 115 15.50 -5.05 1.82
C LEU A 115 15.53 -4.52 3.26
N TYR A 116 16.70 -4.13 3.77
CA TYR A 116 16.83 -3.52 5.11
C TYR A 116 16.03 -2.22 5.25
N VAL A 117 16.12 -1.33 4.27
CA VAL A 117 15.38 -0.06 4.28
C VAL A 117 13.87 -0.33 4.32
N TYR A 118 13.37 -1.23 3.47
CA TYR A 118 11.95 -1.58 3.45
C TYR A 118 11.46 -2.16 4.79
N LEU A 119 12.22 -3.08 5.39
CA LEU A 119 11.87 -3.64 6.70
C LEU A 119 11.96 -2.61 7.81
N SER A 120 12.93 -1.68 7.75
CA SER A 120 13.06 -0.60 8.72
C SER A 120 11.93 0.41 8.61
N ASP A 121 11.46 0.73 7.40
CA ASP A 121 10.34 1.65 7.18
C ASP A 121 9.00 1.00 7.57
N ALA A 122 8.82 -0.29 7.26
CA ALA A 122 7.63 -1.06 7.64
C ALA A 122 7.54 -1.37 9.16
N SER A 123 8.66 -1.29 9.89
CA SER A 123 8.68 -1.47 11.35
C SER A 123 8.55 -0.17 12.13
N VAL A 124 8.46 0.97 11.44
CA VAL A 124 8.25 2.30 12.02
C VAL A 124 6.76 2.70 12.06
N GLU A 125 5.86 1.81 11.61
CA GLU A 125 4.40 1.92 11.82
C GLU A 125 3.91 1.00 12.95
#